data_AF-A0A3M0Z4K4-F1
#
_entry.id   AF-A0A3M0Z4K4-F1
#
_cell.length_a   1.000
_cell.length_b   1.000
_cell.length_c   1.000
_cell.angle_alpha   90.00
_cell.angle_beta   90.00
_cell.angle_gamma   90.00
#
_symmetry.space_group_name_H-M   'P 1'
#
loop_
_entity.id
_entity.type
_entity.pdbx_description
1 polymer ?
#
loop_
_entity_poly.entity_id
_entity_poly.type
_entity_poly.pdbx_seq_one_letter_code
_entity_poly.pdbx_strand_id
1 'polypeptide(L)' 'MKMKSMVLTGIRRMAMVEEERPVIQRDDEVLLKMECVGVCGSDVHYFETGRIGSQVVEYPFAVGHEGA' A
#
# COMPACT_ATOMS: atom_id res chain seq x y z
N MET A 1 -10.73 -7.70 14.25
CA MET A 1 -9.30 -7.67 14.61
C MET A 1 -8.64 -6.78 13.57
N LYS A 2 -8.04 -5.65 13.98
CA LYS A 2 -7.48 -4.68 13.04
C LYS A 2 -6.18 -5.19 12.45
N MET A 3 -5.94 -4.87 11.19
CA MET A 3 -4.66 -5.11 10.50
C MET A 3 -3.86 -3.82 10.40
N LYS A 4 -2.56 -3.95 10.15
CA LYS A 4 -1.66 -2.80 9.94
C LYS A 4 -1.37 -2.65 8.46
N SER A 5 -1.40 -1.42 7.97
CA SER A 5 -1.08 -1.06 6.59
C SER A 5 -0.02 0.03 6.59
N MET A 6 0.91 -0.03 5.63
CA MET A 6 1.90 1.02 5.43
C MET A 6 1.41 1.96 4.33
N VAL A 7 1.20 3.23 4.66
CA VAL A 7 0.66 4.22 3.73
C VAL A 7 1.59 5.41 3.60
N LEU A 8 1.64 5.98 2.40
CA LEU A 8 2.18 7.31 2.16
C LEU A 8 1.16 8.33 2.67
N THR A 9 1.60 9.30 3.48
CA THR A 9 0.74 10.38 4.01
C THR A 9 1.10 11.75 3.42
N GLY A 10 2.09 11.76 2.53
CA GLY A 10 2.56 12.93 1.81
C GLY A 10 3.93 12.64 1.20
N ILE A 11 4.47 13.62 0.49
CA ILE A 11 5.84 13.56 -0.05
C ILE A 11 6.83 13.30 1.07
N ARG A 12 7.60 12.22 0.94
CA ARG A 12 8.61 11.74 1.88
C ARG A 12 8.06 11.47 3.29
N ARG A 13 6.77 11.14 3.39
CA ARG A 13 6.10 10.81 4.65
C ARG A 13 5.34 9.50 4.50
N MET A 14 5.61 8.59 5.43
CA MET A 14 4.91 7.31 5.53
C MET A 14 4.50 7.06 6.98
N ALA A 15 3.41 6.35 7.16
CA ALA A 15 2.94 5.95 8.47
C ALA A 15 2.33 4.56 8.41
N MET A 16 2.46 3.83 9.51
CA MET A 16 1.71 2.60 9.72
C MET A 16 0.36 2.97 10.33
N VAL A 17 -0.73 2.56 9.67
CA VAL A 17 -2.10 2.81 10.12
C VAL A 17 -2.78 1.49 10.48
N GLU A 18 -3.79 1.55 11.35
CA GLU A 18 -4.67 0.41 11.60
C GLU A 18 -5.90 0.47 10.71
N GLU A 19 -6.21 -0.63 10.05
CA GLU A 19 -7.37 -0.78 9.16
C GLU A 19 -8.22 -1.98 9.56
N GLU A 20 -9.47 -1.99 9.14
CA GLU A 20 -10.30 -3.18 9.29
C GLU A 20 -9.77 -4.31 8.42
N ARG A 21 -9.85 -5.53 8.94
CA ARG A 21 -9.43 -6.71 8.18
C ARG A 21 -10.35 -6.86 6.97
N PRO A 22 -9.81 -7.03 5.75
CA PRO A 22 -10.63 -7.22 4.56
C PRO A 22 -11.45 -8.51 4.68
N VAL A 23 -12.65 -8.46 4.12
CA VAL A 23 -13.59 -9.57 4.04
C VAL A 23 -13.72 -9.94 2.57
N ILE A 24 -13.60 -11.23 2.26
CA ILE A 24 -13.81 -11.79 0.92
C ILE A 24 -15.24 -11.46 0.48
N GLN A 25 -15.40 -10.79 -0.66
CA GLN A 25 -16.70 -10.40 -1.21
C GLN A 25 -17.13 -11.28 -2.38
N ARG A 26 -16.18 -11.93 -3.05
CA ARG A 26 -16.42 -12.77 -4.23
C ARG A 26 -15.78 -14.14 -4.10
N ASP A 27 -16.33 -15.12 -4.80
CA ASP A 27 -15.86 -16.52 -4.75
C ASP A 27 -14.47 -16.73 -5.37
N ASP A 28 -13.97 -15.74 -6.12
CA ASP A 28 -12.66 -15.76 -6.77
C ASP A 28 -11.57 -14.97 -6.01
N GLU A 29 -11.86 -14.53 -4.79
CA GLU A 29 -10.91 -13.82 -3.93
C GLU A 29 -10.33 -14.73 -2.85
N VAL A 30 -9.08 -14.45 -2.44
CA VAL A 30 -8.42 -15.11 -1.31
C VAL A 30 -7.94 -14.09 -0.29
N LEU A 31 -7.98 -14.48 0.99
CA LEU A 31 -7.49 -13.65 2.08
C LEU A 31 -6.06 -14.05 2.44
N LEU A 32 -5.10 -13.21 2.06
CA LEU A 32 -3.68 -13.43 2.32
C LEU A 32 -3.24 -12.77 3.62
N LYS A 33 -2.33 -13.44 4.32
CA LYS A 33 -1.55 -12.84 5.40
C LYS A 33 -0.15 -12.60 4.85
N MET A 34 0.13 -11.35 4.49
CA MET A 34 1.42 -10.94 3.93
C MET A 34 2.57 -11.29 4.88
N GLU A 35 3.58 -12.01 4.39
CA GLU A 35 4.84 -12.27 5.10
C GLU A 35 5.90 -11.25 4.71
N CYS A 36 5.98 -10.90 3.43
CA CYS A 36 6.95 -9.92 2.94
C CYS A 36 6.41 -9.13 1.74
N VAL A 37 6.99 -7.95 1.52
CA VAL A 37 6.71 -7.09 0.38
C VAL A 37 8.04 -6.52 -0.12
N GLY A 38 8.34 -6.72 -1.41
CA GLY A 38 9.45 -6.11 -2.11
C GLY A 38 9.25 -4.60 -2.30
N VAL A 39 10.36 -3.86 -2.42
CA VAL A 39 10.34 -2.42 -2.70
C VAL A 39 10.88 -2.20 -4.09
N CYS A 40 10.03 -1.68 -4.98
CA CYS A 40 10.36 -1.37 -6.35
C CYS A 40 10.75 0.11 -6.50
N GLY A 41 11.37 0.46 -7.62
CA GLY A 41 11.69 1.86 -7.94
C GLY A 41 10.44 2.74 -8.04
N SER A 42 9.30 2.20 -8.43
CA SER A 42 8.02 2.92 -8.47
C SER A 42 7.52 3.30 -7.06
N ASP A 43 7.68 2.42 -6.06
CA ASP A 43 7.33 2.72 -4.68
C ASP A 43 8.18 3.88 -4.15
N VAL A 44 9.48 3.88 -4.47
CA VAL A 44 10.41 4.98 -4.15
C VAL A 44 9.98 6.27 -4.86
N HIS A 45 9.66 6.22 -6.15
CA HIS A 45 9.17 7.39 -6.88
C HIS A 45 7.90 7.97 -6.26
N TYR A 46 6.93 7.15 -5.88
CA TYR A 46 5.73 7.63 -5.21
C TYR A 46 6.02 8.25 -3.83
N PHE A 47 6.96 7.69 -3.08
CA PHE A 47 7.41 8.29 -1.82
C PHE A 47 8.11 9.64 -2.04
N GLU A 48 8.98 9.76 -3.06
CA GLU A 48 9.79 10.96 -3.27
C GLU A 48 9.08 12.11 -3.98
N THR A 49 8.22 11.81 -4.95
CA THR A 49 7.62 12.82 -5.84
C THR A 49 6.09 12.74 -5.88
N GLY A 50 5.48 11.71 -5.29
CA GLY A 50 4.03 11.54 -5.24
C GLY A 50 3.40 11.26 -6.60
N ARG A 51 4.21 10.98 -7.64
CA ARG A 51 3.71 10.73 -8.99
C ARG A 51 4.71 10.02 -9.89
N ILE A 52 4.18 9.29 -10.88
CA ILE A 52 4.94 8.73 -12.01
C ILE A 52 4.20 9.10 -13.29
N GLY A 53 4.78 9.98 -14.10
CA GLY A 53 4.11 10.51 -15.30
C GLY A 53 2.76 11.16 -14.94
N SER A 54 1.67 10.60 -15.45
CA SER A 54 0.29 11.02 -15.17
C SER A 54 -0.35 10.36 -13.95
N GLN A 55 0.30 9.34 -13.35
CA GLN A 55 -0.21 8.68 -12.14
C GLN A 55 0.15 9.53 -10.93
N VAL A 56 -0.84 10.08 -10.25
CA VAL A 56 -0.68 10.93 -9.06
C VAL A 56 -1.25 10.22 -7.85
N VAL A 57 -0.50 10.23 -6.76
CA VAL A 57 -0.91 9.62 -5.49
C VAL A 57 -1.91 10.53 -4.78
N GLU A 58 -3.06 9.96 -4.40
CA GLU A 58 -4.00 10.57 -3.45
C GLU A 58 -3.72 10.02 -2.05
N TYR A 59 -3.44 10.90 -1.09
CA TYR A 59 -3.07 10.50 0.26
C TYR A 59 -4.30 10.34 1.17
N PRO A 60 -4.32 9.33 2.08
CA PRO A 60 -3.27 8.33 2.31
C PRO A 60 -3.28 7.20 1.27
N PHE A 61 -2.10 6.71 0.88
CA PHE A 61 -1.95 5.71 -0.18
C PHE A 61 -1.18 4.49 0.28
N ALA A 62 -1.80 3.31 0.25
CA ALA A 62 -1.11 2.04 0.49
C ALA A 62 -0.12 1.75 -0.64
N VAL A 63 1.14 1.48 -0.28
CA VAL A 63 2.24 1.30 -1.24
C VAL A 63 2.81 -0.12 -1.17
N GLY A 64 3.40 -0.59 -2.27
CA GLY A 64 3.90 -1.96 -2.42
C GLY A 64 3.00 -2.83 -3.30
N HIS A 65 3.63 -3.59 -4.20
CA HIS A 65 2.94 -4.43 -5.19
C HIS A 65 3.68 -5.76 -5.47
N GLU A 66 4.72 -6.06 -4.69
CA GLU A 66 5.57 -7.25 -4.86
C GLU A 66 5.50 -8.11 -3.60
N GLY A 67 4.33 -8.65 -3.27
CA GLY A 67 4.07 -9.32 -2.00
C GLY A 67 3.85 -10.84 -2.08
N ALA A 68 4.15 -11.52 -0.98
CA ALA A 68 3.81 -12.93 -0.73
C ALA A 68 3.27 -13.13 0.70
#